data_AF-A0A519ZJD9-F1
#
_entry.id   AF-A0A519ZJD9-F1
#
_cell.length_a   1.000
_cell.length_b   1.000
_cell.length_c   1.000
_cell.angle_alpha   90.00
_cell.angle_beta   90.00
_cell.angle_gamma   90.00
#
_symmetry.space_group_name_H-M   'P 1'
#
loop_
_entity.id
_entity.type
_entity.pdbx_description
1 polymer ?
#
loop_
_entity_poly.entity_id
_entity_poly.type
_entity_poly.pdbx_seq_one_letter_code
_entity_poly.pdbx_strand_id
1 'polypeptide(L)'
;MRFNFSLRNKPLPTPNHEGAPAYSLTPAFELYAAVATAALSDQAYETATTRLARLRELVARNDPWFVARLAVYAREQLYLRSVPLVLAVELARIHQGDSLVSRLVARVVQRADEIPELLAYYAQANGRAGPKTLGRLSKQLQHGLALAFNKFDAYQLAKYDRDGPAVRLRDALFLVHPKPRDAAQQAVFDQLVAGTLPVPYTWETELSAAGQVAYASPAERQAAIAAVWQTLVASGRLGYMALLRNLRNLLEANVNAETLAQVCATLADARQVTRARQMPFRFLAAYREVLALGSGAVAPLLAALEKAIAASAGNLRGFGPATRVVVACDVSGSMQQPISPRSKVLLYDVG
;
A
#
# COMPACT_ATOMS: atom_id res chain seq x y z
N MET A 1 13.69 -40.44 -6.10
CA MET A 1 13.62 -39.89 -7.47
C MET A 1 14.92 -39.16 -7.76
N ARG A 2 15.69 -39.59 -8.77
CA ARG A 2 16.91 -38.87 -9.20
C ARG A 2 16.48 -37.72 -10.13
N PHE A 3 16.74 -36.48 -9.72
CA PHE A 3 16.47 -35.28 -10.53
C PHE A 3 17.52 -35.13 -11.65
N ASN A 4 17.46 -35.99 -12.67
CA ASN A 4 18.29 -35.85 -13.85
C ASN A 4 17.54 -35.06 -14.93
N PHE A 5 17.62 -33.73 -14.86
CA PHE A 5 17.23 -32.87 -15.98
C PHE A 5 18.47 -32.53 -16.82
N SER A 6 18.44 -32.87 -18.11
CA SER A 6 19.47 -32.49 -19.08
C SER A 6 19.52 -30.97 -19.22
N LEU A 7 20.63 -30.37 -18.82
CA LEU A 7 20.89 -28.93 -18.77
C LEU A 7 21.50 -28.36 -20.06
N ARG A 8 21.37 -29.08 -21.18
CA ARG A 8 22.18 -28.87 -22.40
C ARG A 8 22.02 -27.51 -23.10
N ASN A 9 21.04 -26.68 -22.73
CA ASN A 9 20.83 -25.34 -23.30
C ASN A 9 20.72 -24.25 -22.20
N LYS A 10 21.55 -24.30 -21.15
CA LYS A 10 21.57 -23.22 -20.16
C LYS A 10 22.38 -22.01 -20.66
N PRO A 11 21.85 -20.77 -20.57
CA PRO A 11 22.65 -19.58 -20.78
C PRO A 11 23.85 -19.61 -19.81
N LEU A 12 24.97 -19.04 -20.25
CA LEU A 12 26.20 -18.95 -19.46
C LEU A 12 25.88 -18.34 -18.09
N PRO A 13 26.30 -18.97 -16.97
CA PRO A 13 25.99 -18.46 -15.65
C PRO A 13 26.59 -17.07 -15.47
N THR A 14 25.75 -16.11 -15.08
CA THR A 14 26.19 -14.79 -14.63
C THR A 14 26.51 -14.86 -13.14
N PRO A 15 27.61 -14.26 -12.66
CA PRO A 15 27.92 -14.24 -11.23
C PRO A 15 26.81 -13.47 -10.48
N ASN A 16 26.39 -14.00 -9.34
CA ASN A 16 25.54 -13.27 -8.40
C ASN A 16 26.38 -12.23 -7.61
N HIS A 17 25.76 -11.55 -6.64
CA HIS A 17 26.45 -10.57 -5.79
C HIS A 17 27.69 -11.15 -5.09
N GLU A 18 27.66 -12.44 -4.70
CA GLU A 18 28.75 -13.16 -4.04
C GLU A 18 29.69 -13.87 -5.04
N GLY A 19 29.60 -13.57 -6.34
CA GLY A 19 30.45 -14.16 -7.38
C GLY A 19 30.12 -15.61 -7.76
N ALA A 20 29.05 -16.21 -7.20
CA ALA A 20 28.66 -17.57 -7.50
C ALA A 20 27.84 -17.66 -8.81
N PRO A 21 27.95 -18.78 -9.57
CA PRO A 21 27.19 -19.00 -10.80
C PRO A 21 25.67 -18.90 -10.60
N ALA A 22 24.98 -18.04 -11.36
CA ALA A 22 23.52 -17.88 -11.33
C ALA A 22 22.92 -17.77 -12.74
N TYR A 23 21.61 -18.01 -12.85
CA TYR A 23 20.88 -17.85 -14.13
C TYR A 23 20.49 -16.39 -14.36
N SER A 24 20.67 -15.92 -15.58
CA SER A 24 20.12 -14.64 -16.01
C SER A 24 18.61 -14.74 -16.22
N LEU A 25 17.87 -13.77 -15.70
CA LEU A 25 16.44 -13.67 -15.91
C LEU A 25 16.15 -13.03 -17.28
N THR A 26 15.04 -13.39 -17.91
CA THR A 26 14.56 -12.63 -19.07
C THR A 26 14.12 -11.23 -18.62
N PRO A 27 14.18 -10.19 -19.48
CA PRO A 27 13.76 -8.84 -19.09
C PRO A 27 12.33 -8.78 -18.53
N ALA A 28 11.41 -9.60 -19.05
CA ALA A 28 10.04 -9.69 -18.58
C ALA A 28 9.94 -10.30 -17.18
N PHE A 29 10.68 -11.38 -16.93
CA PHE A 29 10.68 -12.04 -15.63
C PHE A 29 11.42 -11.22 -14.58
N GLU A 30 12.50 -10.53 -14.96
CA GLU A 30 13.22 -9.59 -14.12
C GLU A 30 12.33 -8.41 -13.71
N LEU A 31 11.59 -7.82 -14.66
CA LEU A 31 10.62 -6.76 -14.36
C LEU A 31 9.51 -7.26 -13.43
N TYR A 32 8.96 -8.45 -13.70
CA TYR A 32 7.97 -9.07 -12.83
C TYR A 32 8.50 -9.26 -11.40
N ALA A 33 9.69 -9.84 -11.24
CA ALA A 33 10.30 -10.09 -9.94
C ALA A 33 10.55 -8.79 -9.18
N ALA A 34 11.09 -7.77 -9.86
CA ALA A 34 11.32 -6.44 -9.27
C ALA A 34 10.00 -5.80 -8.80
N VAL A 35 8.93 -5.92 -9.57
CA VAL A 35 7.61 -5.40 -9.20
C VAL A 35 7.01 -6.18 -8.03
N ALA A 36 7.03 -7.51 -8.08
CA ALA A 36 6.43 -8.37 -7.06
C ALA A 36 7.12 -8.25 -5.69
N THR A 37 8.42 -7.99 -5.68
CA THR A 37 9.23 -7.87 -4.46
C THR A 37 9.38 -6.44 -3.97
N ALA A 38 8.83 -5.45 -4.68
CA ALA A 38 9.01 -4.03 -4.35
C ALA A 38 8.54 -3.65 -2.94
N ALA A 39 7.54 -4.34 -2.39
CA ALA A 39 7.03 -4.12 -1.03
C ALA A 39 7.97 -4.59 0.09
N LEU A 40 8.93 -5.48 -0.23
CA LEU A 40 9.91 -6.04 0.70
C LEU A 40 11.22 -5.25 0.72
N SER A 41 11.30 -4.21 -0.11
CA SER A 41 12.52 -3.44 -0.34
C SER A 41 12.40 -2.04 0.26
N ASP A 42 13.49 -1.60 0.89
CA ASP A 42 13.57 -0.38 1.69
C ASP A 42 12.88 0.83 1.05
N GLN A 43 11.91 1.43 1.76
CA GLN A 43 11.17 2.62 1.34
C GLN A 43 11.87 3.94 1.70
N ALA A 44 13.16 3.90 2.00
CA ALA A 44 13.97 5.11 2.13
C ALA A 44 14.32 5.62 0.72
N TYR A 45 13.70 6.73 0.32
CA TYR A 45 13.82 7.36 -1.00
C TYR A 45 15.27 7.71 -1.44
N GLU A 46 16.28 7.55 -0.57
CA GLU A 46 17.67 7.88 -0.87
C GLU A 46 18.46 6.75 -1.56
N THR A 47 18.15 5.47 -1.33
CA THR A 47 18.66 4.31 -2.13
C THR A 47 17.71 3.90 -3.26
N ALA A 48 16.55 4.56 -3.37
CA ALA A 48 15.54 4.31 -4.39
C ALA A 48 16.02 4.61 -5.82
N THR A 49 17.06 5.43 -5.99
CA THR A 49 17.56 5.88 -7.31
C THR A 49 18.04 4.71 -8.19
N THR A 50 18.81 3.77 -7.65
CA THR A 50 19.36 2.64 -8.43
C THR A 50 18.26 1.64 -8.81
N ARG A 51 17.34 1.33 -7.89
CA ARG A 51 16.20 0.44 -8.19
C ARG A 51 15.24 1.06 -9.17
N LEU A 52 14.96 2.35 -9.02
CA LEU A 52 14.10 3.09 -9.94
C LEU A 52 14.72 3.18 -11.33
N ALA A 53 16.04 3.41 -11.40
CA ALA A 53 16.79 3.38 -12.66
C ALA A 53 16.71 2.01 -13.33
N ARG A 54 16.90 0.91 -12.56
CA ARG A 54 16.74 -0.46 -13.06
C ARG A 54 15.32 -0.74 -13.54
N LEU A 55 14.30 -0.31 -12.77
CA LEU A 55 12.90 -0.49 -13.14
C LEU A 55 12.57 0.25 -14.45
N ARG A 56 13.05 1.48 -14.59
CA ARG A 56 12.93 2.28 -15.82
C ARG A 56 13.58 1.61 -17.02
N GLU A 57 14.80 1.10 -16.84
CA GLU A 57 15.50 0.35 -17.89
C GLU A 57 14.73 -0.90 -18.30
N LEU A 58 14.22 -1.66 -17.32
CA LEU A 58 13.41 -2.84 -17.57
C LEU A 58 12.10 -2.51 -18.28
N VAL A 59 11.44 -1.39 -17.95
CA VAL A 59 10.26 -0.92 -18.69
C VAL A 59 10.60 -0.66 -20.16
N ALA A 60 11.74 -0.03 -20.45
CA ALA A 60 12.18 0.23 -21.83
C ALA A 60 12.56 -1.04 -22.62
N ARG A 61 12.93 -2.13 -21.94
CA ARG A 61 13.31 -3.42 -22.54
C ARG A 61 12.13 -4.37 -22.76
N ASN A 62 10.92 -3.99 -22.37
CA ASN A 62 9.75 -4.86 -22.41
C ASN A 62 8.65 -4.29 -23.31
N ASP A 63 7.80 -5.19 -23.83
CA ASP A 63 6.63 -4.83 -24.61
C ASP A 63 5.67 -3.91 -23.80
N PRO A 64 5.22 -2.77 -24.36
CA PRO A 64 4.29 -1.84 -23.70
C PRO A 64 3.04 -2.51 -23.12
N TRP A 65 2.47 -3.49 -23.83
CA TRP A 65 1.29 -4.22 -23.35
C TRP A 65 1.60 -5.15 -22.18
N PHE A 66 2.77 -5.78 -22.16
CA PHE A 66 3.25 -6.51 -20.98
C PHE A 66 3.39 -5.58 -19.77
N VAL A 67 4.04 -4.42 -19.92
CA VAL A 67 4.21 -3.44 -18.82
C VAL A 67 2.86 -2.97 -18.28
N ALA A 68 1.92 -2.64 -19.17
CA ALA A 68 0.57 -2.21 -18.77
C ALA A 68 -0.19 -3.32 -18.03
N ARG A 69 -0.15 -4.57 -18.53
CA ARG A 69 -0.78 -5.72 -17.85
C ARG A 69 -0.13 -6.01 -16.50
N LEU A 70 1.18 -5.90 -16.39
CA LEU A 70 1.90 -6.07 -15.14
C LEU A 70 1.53 -5.00 -14.12
N ALA A 71 1.37 -3.74 -14.53
CA ALA A 71 0.93 -2.67 -13.65
C ALA A 71 -0.50 -2.91 -13.12
N VAL A 72 -1.41 -3.39 -13.98
CA VAL A 72 -2.76 -3.81 -13.56
C VAL A 72 -2.70 -4.99 -12.60
N TYR A 73 -1.91 -6.02 -12.91
CA TYR A 73 -1.72 -7.20 -12.05
C TYR A 73 -1.15 -6.81 -10.68
N ALA A 74 -0.12 -5.98 -10.66
CA ALA A 74 0.48 -5.46 -9.44
C ALA A 74 -0.54 -4.69 -8.60
N ARG A 75 -1.44 -3.95 -9.23
CA ARG A 75 -2.48 -3.20 -8.51
C ARG A 75 -3.60 -4.09 -7.98
N GLU A 76 -4.13 -4.98 -8.81
CA GLU A 76 -5.38 -5.70 -8.54
C GLU A 76 -5.17 -7.06 -7.86
N GLN A 77 -4.01 -7.70 -8.08
CA GLN A 77 -3.71 -9.05 -7.57
C GLN A 77 -2.65 -9.02 -6.48
N LEU A 78 -1.62 -8.18 -6.61
CA LEU A 78 -0.58 -8.01 -5.59
C LEU A 78 -0.90 -6.89 -4.58
N TYR A 79 -1.94 -6.10 -4.85
CA TYR A 79 -2.37 -4.97 -4.01
C TYR A 79 -1.27 -3.94 -3.72
N LEU A 80 -0.33 -3.78 -4.66
CA LEU A 80 0.74 -2.79 -4.58
C LEU A 80 0.20 -1.42 -4.95
N ARG A 81 0.58 -0.40 -4.16
CA ARG A 81 0.06 0.96 -4.32
C ARG A 81 0.89 1.81 -5.28
N SER A 82 2.16 2.02 -4.95
CA SER A 82 3.02 3.01 -5.62
C SER A 82 3.67 2.50 -6.91
N VAL A 83 4.07 1.22 -6.95
CA VAL A 83 4.78 0.64 -8.11
C VAL A 83 3.95 0.66 -9.40
N PRO A 84 2.63 0.36 -9.39
CA PRO A 84 1.81 0.52 -10.59
C PRO A 84 1.80 1.95 -11.16
N LEU A 85 1.85 2.97 -10.30
CA LEU A 85 1.89 4.38 -10.72
C LEU A 85 3.22 4.70 -11.40
N VAL A 86 4.32 4.20 -10.83
CA VAL A 86 5.66 4.31 -11.40
C VAL A 86 5.71 3.68 -12.80
N LEU A 87 5.20 2.45 -12.95
CA LEU A 87 5.13 1.77 -14.25
C LEU A 87 4.31 2.56 -15.28
N ALA A 88 3.17 3.12 -14.86
CA ALA A 88 2.33 3.93 -15.75
C ALA A 88 3.04 5.20 -16.24
N VAL A 89 3.78 5.89 -15.36
CA VAL A 89 4.55 7.08 -15.72
C VAL A 89 5.75 6.74 -16.59
N GLU A 90 6.52 5.69 -16.26
CA GLU A 90 7.66 5.28 -17.08
C GLU A 90 7.21 4.82 -18.48
N LEU A 91 6.09 4.08 -18.56
CA LEU A 91 5.48 3.72 -19.84
C LEU A 91 5.04 4.95 -20.64
N ALA A 92 4.47 5.97 -19.99
CA ALA A 92 4.05 7.21 -20.63
C ALA A 92 5.20 8.01 -21.27
N ARG A 93 6.45 7.76 -20.86
CA ARG A 93 7.64 8.43 -21.41
C ARG A 93 8.10 7.81 -22.73
N ILE A 94 7.79 6.54 -22.96
CA ILE A 94 8.27 5.77 -24.12
C ILE A 94 7.15 5.37 -25.10
N HIS A 95 5.89 5.33 -24.65
CA HIS A 95 4.75 4.87 -25.45
C HIS A 95 3.80 6.01 -25.82
N GLN A 96 3.52 6.17 -27.11
CA GLN A 96 2.66 7.21 -27.68
C GLN A 96 1.83 6.66 -28.85
N GLY A 97 0.78 7.40 -29.25
CA GLY A 97 0.01 7.10 -30.47
C GLY A 97 -1.29 6.31 -30.26
N ASP A 98 -1.61 5.90 -29.03
CA ASP A 98 -2.88 5.22 -28.72
C ASP A 98 -3.43 5.62 -27.32
N SER A 99 -4.41 4.85 -26.82
CA SER A 99 -5.06 5.03 -25.51
C SER A 99 -4.58 4.05 -24.44
N LEU A 100 -3.45 3.36 -24.64
CA LEU A 100 -2.95 2.35 -23.70
C LEU A 100 -2.66 2.96 -22.33
N VAL A 101 -1.89 4.05 -22.29
CA VAL A 101 -1.47 4.68 -21.02
C VAL A 101 -2.64 5.36 -20.33
N SER A 102 -3.54 6.01 -21.09
CA SER A 102 -4.70 6.68 -20.48
C SER A 102 -5.65 5.68 -19.82
N ARG A 103 -5.94 4.55 -20.48
CA ARG A 103 -6.73 3.44 -19.91
C ARG A 103 -6.02 2.78 -18.73
N LEU A 104 -4.71 2.61 -18.82
CA LEU A 104 -3.90 2.07 -17.73
C LEU A 104 -4.00 2.95 -16.48
N VAL A 105 -3.70 4.24 -16.59
CA VAL A 105 -3.74 5.21 -15.49
C VAL A 105 -5.14 5.25 -14.88
N ALA A 106 -6.16 5.35 -15.73
CA ALA A 106 -7.55 5.32 -15.31
C ALA A 106 -7.92 4.01 -14.59
N ARG A 107 -7.21 2.89 -14.79
CA ARG A 107 -7.46 1.62 -14.08
C ARG A 107 -6.66 1.48 -12.79
N VAL A 108 -5.38 1.83 -12.81
CA VAL A 108 -4.47 1.61 -11.66
C VAL A 108 -4.65 2.61 -10.53
N VAL A 109 -5.12 3.83 -10.83
CA VAL A 109 -5.49 4.82 -9.80
C VAL A 109 -6.81 4.37 -9.17
N GLN A 110 -6.78 4.00 -7.89
CA GLN A 110 -7.96 3.58 -7.13
C GLN A 110 -8.13 4.33 -5.81
N ARG A 111 -7.24 5.28 -5.46
CA ARG A 111 -7.43 6.22 -4.35
C ARG A 111 -7.12 7.66 -4.79
N ALA A 112 -7.77 8.63 -4.14
CA ALA A 112 -7.61 10.03 -4.51
C ALA A 112 -6.16 10.54 -4.32
N ASP A 113 -5.48 10.14 -3.23
CA ASP A 113 -4.07 10.52 -2.97
C ASP A 113 -3.07 10.03 -4.04
N GLU A 114 -3.48 9.06 -4.87
CA GLU A 114 -2.61 8.52 -5.92
C GLU A 114 -2.52 9.44 -7.15
N ILE A 115 -3.48 10.34 -7.34
CA ILE A 115 -3.45 11.36 -8.39
C ILE A 115 -2.25 12.31 -8.18
N PRO A 116 -2.13 13.00 -7.02
CA PRO A 116 -0.98 13.86 -6.76
C PRO A 116 0.32 13.07 -6.63
N GLU A 117 0.31 11.84 -6.10
CA GLU A 117 1.50 10.97 -6.08
C GLU A 117 2.02 10.67 -7.50
N LEU A 118 1.12 10.33 -8.43
CA LEU A 118 1.50 10.08 -9.82
C LEU A 118 2.10 11.34 -10.46
N LEU A 119 1.50 12.52 -10.23
CA LEU A 119 1.99 13.79 -10.75
C LEU A 119 3.35 14.18 -10.15
N ALA A 120 3.54 13.99 -8.85
CA ALA A 120 4.82 14.21 -8.19
C ALA A 120 5.91 13.30 -8.77
N TYR A 121 5.59 12.01 -8.95
CA TYR A 121 6.50 11.07 -9.59
C TYR A 121 6.79 11.45 -11.05
N TYR A 122 5.79 11.90 -11.82
CA TYR A 122 5.98 12.41 -13.18
C TYR A 122 6.97 13.57 -13.24
N ALA A 123 6.85 14.55 -12.34
CA ALA A 123 7.77 15.68 -12.27
C ALA A 123 9.21 15.20 -11.99
N GLN A 124 9.37 14.31 -11.00
CA GLN A 124 10.66 13.72 -10.65
C GLN A 124 11.26 12.92 -11.82
N ALA A 125 10.49 12.03 -12.44
CA ALA A 125 10.95 11.14 -13.49
C ALA A 125 11.40 11.89 -14.76
N ASN A 126 10.87 13.09 -14.98
CA ASN A 126 11.22 13.95 -16.10
C ASN A 126 12.21 15.06 -15.73
N GLY A 127 12.83 15.00 -14.54
CA GLY A 127 13.83 15.99 -14.11
C GLY A 127 13.30 17.43 -14.09
N ARG A 128 12.00 17.61 -13.83
CA ARG A 128 11.34 18.91 -13.90
C ARG A 128 11.63 19.70 -12.63
N ALA A 129 12.53 20.67 -12.73
CA ALA A 129 12.81 21.65 -11.67
C ALA A 129 12.21 23.03 -12.02
N GLY A 130 11.88 23.83 -11.00
CA GLY A 130 11.35 25.19 -11.15
C GLY A 130 9.83 25.32 -11.00
N PRO A 131 9.25 26.51 -11.23
CA PRO A 131 7.86 26.83 -10.85
C PRO A 131 6.79 26.09 -11.67
N LYS A 132 7.12 25.53 -12.85
CA LYS A 132 6.18 24.80 -13.72
C LYS A 132 6.58 23.32 -13.87
N THR A 133 6.73 22.62 -12.75
CA THR A 133 7.16 21.21 -12.70
C THR A 133 6.26 20.26 -13.51
N LEU A 134 4.97 20.58 -13.66
CA LEU A 134 3.98 19.80 -14.39
C LEU A 134 3.66 20.35 -15.79
N GLY A 135 4.44 21.31 -16.28
CA GLY A 135 4.35 21.79 -17.65
C GLY A 135 4.60 20.65 -18.65
N ARG A 136 3.79 20.60 -19.72
CA ARG A 136 3.85 19.56 -20.77
C ARG A 136 3.54 18.15 -20.25
N LEU A 137 2.58 18.01 -19.34
CA LEU A 137 2.04 16.70 -18.96
C LEU A 137 1.61 15.91 -20.20
N SER A 138 1.98 14.62 -20.27
CA SER A 138 1.54 13.73 -21.35
C SER A 138 0.02 13.76 -21.48
N LYS A 139 -0.51 13.93 -22.70
CA LYS A 139 -1.96 13.94 -22.94
C LYS A 139 -2.64 12.64 -22.51
N GLN A 140 -1.93 11.51 -22.59
CA GLN A 140 -2.46 10.23 -22.10
C GLN A 140 -2.56 10.20 -20.57
N LEU A 141 -1.54 10.71 -19.85
CA LEU A 141 -1.60 10.83 -18.39
C LEU A 141 -2.70 11.81 -17.97
N GLN A 142 -2.78 12.97 -18.63
CA GLN A 142 -3.81 13.98 -18.38
C GLN A 142 -5.22 13.36 -18.53
N HIS A 143 -5.46 12.66 -19.65
CA HIS A 143 -6.75 12.02 -19.90
C HIS A 143 -7.04 10.88 -18.92
N GLY A 144 -6.06 10.03 -18.61
CA GLY A 144 -6.23 8.94 -17.65
C GLY A 144 -6.54 9.43 -16.22
N LEU A 145 -5.87 10.49 -15.77
CA LEU A 145 -6.16 11.12 -14.48
C LEU A 145 -7.53 11.81 -14.48
N ALA A 146 -7.91 12.46 -15.59
CA ALA A 146 -9.24 13.05 -15.74
C ALA A 146 -10.37 12.00 -15.61
N LEU A 147 -10.17 10.81 -16.17
CA LEU A 147 -11.08 9.68 -15.97
C LEU A 147 -11.06 9.18 -14.52
N ALA A 148 -9.89 9.13 -13.88
CA ALA A 148 -9.76 8.68 -12.50
C ALA A 148 -10.46 9.59 -11.48
N PHE A 149 -10.47 10.91 -11.68
CA PHE A 149 -11.18 11.86 -10.81
C PHE A 149 -12.67 11.53 -10.64
N ASN A 150 -13.32 11.02 -11.69
CA ASN A 150 -14.73 10.63 -11.68
C ASN A 150 -15.03 9.36 -10.87
N LYS A 151 -14.01 8.72 -10.28
CA LYS A 151 -14.19 7.57 -9.38
C LYS A 151 -14.44 7.96 -7.93
N PHE A 152 -14.08 9.18 -7.55
CA PHE A 152 -13.99 9.56 -6.15
C PHE A 152 -15.16 10.45 -5.74
N ASP A 153 -15.75 10.12 -4.59
CA ASP A 153 -16.78 10.94 -3.94
C ASP A 153 -16.16 12.06 -3.08
N ALA A 154 -17.02 12.92 -2.53
CA ALA A 154 -16.61 14.03 -1.67
C ALA A 154 -15.81 13.57 -0.44
N TYR A 155 -16.19 12.45 0.19
CA TYR A 155 -15.51 11.93 1.37
C TYR A 155 -14.10 11.45 1.03
N GLN A 156 -13.93 10.72 -0.07
CA GLN A 156 -12.64 10.22 -0.53
C GLN A 156 -11.70 11.37 -0.91
N LEU A 157 -12.20 12.40 -1.59
CA LEU A 157 -11.41 13.60 -1.90
C LEU A 157 -11.01 14.32 -0.61
N ALA A 158 -11.96 14.57 0.31
CA ALA A 158 -11.69 15.26 1.57
C ALA A 158 -10.66 14.53 2.44
N LYS A 159 -10.77 13.19 2.55
CA LYS A 159 -9.86 12.34 3.33
C LYS A 159 -8.40 12.46 2.91
N TYR A 160 -8.17 12.73 1.63
CA TYR A 160 -6.85 12.74 1.02
C TYR A 160 -6.40 14.14 0.56
N ASP A 161 -7.25 15.15 0.70
CA ASP A 161 -6.89 16.56 0.49
C ASP A 161 -6.12 17.08 1.70
N ARG A 162 -4.84 16.73 1.74
CA ARG A 162 -3.93 17.09 2.84
C ARG A 162 -3.00 18.20 2.40
N ASP A 163 -2.67 19.07 3.35
CA ASP A 163 -1.52 19.97 3.22
C ASP A 163 -0.21 19.17 3.26
N GLY A 164 0.78 19.55 2.43
CA GLY A 164 2.13 18.96 2.47
C GLY A 164 2.61 18.22 1.21
N PRO A 165 1.78 17.50 0.42
CA PRO A 165 2.22 16.95 -0.85
C PRO A 165 2.70 18.04 -1.81
N ALA A 166 3.68 17.72 -2.66
CA ALA A 166 4.19 18.65 -3.68
C ALA A 166 3.13 19.10 -4.70
N VAL A 167 2.04 18.32 -4.83
CA VAL A 167 0.90 18.60 -5.71
C VAL A 167 -0.37 18.41 -4.90
N ARG A 168 -1.23 19.43 -4.81
CA ARG A 168 -2.53 19.29 -4.14
C ARG A 168 -3.57 18.67 -5.07
N LEU A 169 -4.62 18.07 -4.51
CA LEU A 169 -5.75 17.53 -5.29
C LEU A 169 -6.44 18.62 -6.11
N ARG A 170 -6.63 19.80 -5.51
CA ARG A 170 -7.16 20.99 -6.19
C ARG A 170 -6.32 21.39 -7.41
N ASP A 171 -5.00 21.43 -7.27
CA ASP A 171 -4.10 21.79 -8.37
C ASP A 171 -4.12 20.72 -9.47
N ALA A 172 -4.16 19.44 -9.08
CA ALA A 172 -4.31 18.34 -10.01
C ALA A 172 -5.62 18.41 -10.80
N LEU A 173 -6.74 18.81 -10.15
CA LEU A 173 -8.03 19.00 -10.80
C LEU A 173 -7.93 20.08 -11.89
N PHE A 174 -7.33 21.23 -11.55
CA PHE A 174 -7.10 22.31 -12.52
C PHE A 174 -6.16 21.89 -13.64
N LEU A 175 -5.13 21.09 -13.36
CA LEU A 175 -4.18 20.64 -14.37
C LEU A 175 -4.81 19.68 -15.39
N VAL A 176 -5.65 18.74 -14.94
CA VAL A 176 -6.16 17.68 -15.80
C VAL A 176 -7.51 18.01 -16.43
N HIS A 177 -8.24 18.98 -15.89
CA HIS A 177 -9.54 19.45 -16.37
C HIS A 177 -10.53 18.28 -16.60
N PRO A 178 -10.88 17.51 -15.55
CA PRO A 178 -11.80 16.40 -15.72
C PRO A 178 -13.20 16.90 -16.10
N LYS A 179 -13.79 16.31 -17.14
CA LYS A 179 -15.23 16.46 -17.38
C LYS A 179 -15.98 15.63 -16.34
N PRO A 180 -16.85 16.21 -15.52
CA PRO A 180 -17.64 15.44 -14.57
C PRO A 180 -18.60 14.51 -15.31
N ARG A 181 -18.81 13.32 -14.74
CA ARG A 181 -19.73 12.31 -15.29
C ARG A 181 -21.20 12.71 -15.18
N ASP A 182 -21.55 13.53 -14.20
CA ASP A 182 -22.90 13.99 -13.90
C ASP A 182 -22.86 15.31 -13.09
N ALA A 183 -24.04 15.91 -12.84
CA ALA A 183 -24.17 17.14 -12.08
C ALA A 183 -23.76 17.00 -10.60
N ALA A 184 -23.91 15.80 -10.01
CA ALA A 184 -23.50 15.55 -8.64
C ALA A 184 -21.96 15.60 -8.52
N GLN A 185 -21.25 15.00 -9.48
CA GLN A 185 -19.80 15.03 -9.55
C GLN A 185 -19.27 16.45 -9.82
N GLN A 186 -19.98 17.26 -10.63
CA GLN A 186 -19.65 18.68 -10.80
C GLN A 186 -19.69 19.41 -9.44
N ALA A 187 -20.76 19.23 -8.65
CA ALA A 187 -20.86 19.84 -7.33
C ALA A 187 -19.72 19.42 -6.39
N VAL A 188 -19.29 18.16 -6.45
CA VAL A 188 -18.12 17.66 -5.69
C VAL A 188 -16.83 18.35 -6.14
N PHE A 189 -16.62 18.52 -7.45
CA PHE A 189 -15.46 19.24 -7.98
C PHE A 189 -15.48 20.72 -7.57
N ASP A 190 -16.65 21.35 -7.58
CA ASP A 190 -16.81 22.74 -7.13
C ASP A 190 -16.47 22.89 -5.65
N GLN A 191 -16.89 21.94 -4.80
CA GLN A 191 -16.52 21.90 -3.39
C GLN A 191 -15.01 21.75 -3.17
N LEU A 192 -14.35 20.88 -3.94
CA LEU A 192 -12.88 20.72 -3.90
C LEU A 192 -12.18 22.02 -4.32
N VAL A 193 -12.67 22.70 -5.35
CA VAL A 193 -12.13 23.98 -5.81
C VAL A 193 -12.32 25.08 -4.77
N ALA A 194 -13.50 25.12 -4.13
CA ALA A 194 -13.83 26.10 -3.11
C ALA A 194 -13.18 25.80 -1.75
N GLY A 195 -12.61 24.60 -1.54
CA GLY A 195 -12.10 24.17 -0.24
C GLY A 195 -13.21 23.95 0.80
N THR A 196 -14.41 23.59 0.35
CA THR A 196 -15.62 23.42 1.18
C THR A 196 -16.03 21.94 1.31
N LEU A 197 -15.13 21.02 0.97
CA LEU A 197 -15.36 19.60 1.19
C LEU A 197 -15.62 19.32 2.68
N PRO A 198 -16.54 18.39 3.01
CA PRO A 198 -16.86 18.08 4.39
C PRO A 198 -15.63 17.51 5.11
N VAL A 199 -15.43 17.91 6.36
CA VAL A 199 -14.36 17.33 7.19
C VAL A 199 -14.62 15.84 7.32
N PRO A 200 -13.70 14.98 6.86
CA PRO A 200 -13.91 13.54 6.88
C PRO A 200 -13.86 13.06 8.33
N TYR A 201 -14.90 12.38 8.78
CA TYR A 201 -14.89 11.70 10.07
C TYR A 201 -13.87 10.55 9.99
N THR A 202 -12.71 10.72 10.64
CA THR A 202 -11.64 9.72 10.71
C THR A 202 -11.16 9.58 12.14
N TRP A 203 -10.70 8.39 12.51
CA TRP A 203 -10.17 8.13 13.85
C TRP A 203 -8.94 9.01 14.12
N GLU A 204 -8.13 9.35 13.11
CA GLU A 204 -7.02 10.29 13.24
C GLU A 204 -7.50 11.69 13.64
N THR A 205 -8.56 12.19 13.00
CA THR A 205 -9.15 13.51 13.31
C THR A 205 -9.70 13.55 14.73
N GLU A 206 -10.46 12.54 15.14
CA GLU A 206 -11.07 12.47 16.47
C GLU A 206 -9.99 12.38 17.57
N LEU A 207 -8.96 11.54 17.38
CA LEU A 207 -7.86 11.42 18.33
C LEU A 207 -6.98 12.68 18.37
N SER A 208 -6.76 13.32 17.22
CA SER A 208 -6.00 14.57 17.17
C SER A 208 -6.76 15.68 17.90
N ALA A 209 -8.07 15.81 17.66
CA ALA A 209 -8.92 16.77 18.34
C ALA A 209 -8.89 16.54 19.87
N ALA A 210 -9.10 15.30 20.31
CA ALA A 210 -8.99 14.96 21.73
C ALA A 210 -7.58 15.17 22.29
N GLY A 211 -6.53 14.96 21.51
CA GLY A 211 -5.15 15.17 21.92
C GLY A 211 -4.76 16.64 22.09
N GLN A 212 -5.46 17.57 21.43
CA GLN A 212 -5.22 19.01 21.49
C GLN A 212 -5.94 19.73 22.63
N VAL A 213 -6.90 19.05 23.28
CA VAL A 213 -7.57 19.59 24.47
C VAL A 213 -6.58 19.65 25.65
N ALA A 214 -6.63 20.75 26.40
CA ALA A 214 -5.89 20.89 27.64
C ALA A 214 -6.64 20.14 28.76
N TYR A 215 -5.97 19.20 29.41
CA TYR A 215 -6.53 18.41 30.52
C TYR A 215 -5.86 18.81 31.82
N ALA A 216 -6.60 18.74 32.94
CA ALA A 216 -6.08 19.08 34.25
C ALA A 216 -5.08 18.04 34.77
N SER A 217 -5.14 16.80 34.27
CA SER A 217 -4.20 15.74 34.65
C SER A 217 -3.91 14.74 33.52
N PRO A 218 -2.78 14.00 33.59
CA PRO A 218 -2.51 12.89 32.67
C PRO A 218 -3.60 11.81 32.71
N ALA A 219 -4.21 11.55 33.87
CA ALA A 219 -5.27 10.55 34.02
C ALA A 219 -6.56 10.97 33.28
N GLU A 220 -6.91 12.25 33.35
CA GLU A 220 -8.06 12.80 32.63
C GLU A 220 -7.85 12.76 31.11
N ARG A 221 -6.65 13.14 30.64
CA ARG A 221 -6.26 12.97 29.24
C ARG A 221 -6.39 11.51 28.81
N GLN A 222 -5.93 10.58 29.65
CA GLN A 222 -5.98 9.16 29.34
C GLN A 222 -7.43 8.65 29.21
N ALA A 223 -8.32 9.06 30.12
CA ALA A 223 -9.73 8.73 30.08
C ALA A 223 -10.43 9.31 28.84
N ALA A 224 -10.12 10.54 28.45
CA ALA A 224 -10.67 11.16 27.25
C ALA A 224 -10.24 10.42 25.97
N ILE A 225 -8.96 10.08 25.84
CA ILE A 225 -8.46 9.27 24.72
C ILE A 225 -9.09 7.87 24.71
N ALA A 226 -9.25 7.25 25.87
CA ALA A 226 -9.96 5.97 25.99
C ALA A 226 -11.41 6.09 25.48
N ALA A 227 -12.15 7.13 25.89
CA ALA A 227 -13.52 7.36 25.47
C ALA A 227 -13.66 7.51 23.93
N VAL A 228 -12.71 8.19 23.29
CA VAL A 228 -12.67 8.32 21.83
C VAL A 228 -12.47 6.95 21.17
N TRP A 229 -11.50 6.15 21.66
CA TRP A 229 -11.30 4.79 21.16
C TRP A 229 -12.53 3.90 21.32
N GLN A 230 -13.16 3.93 22.49
CA GLN A 230 -14.38 3.16 22.77
C GLN A 230 -15.51 3.55 21.80
N THR A 231 -15.68 4.85 21.53
CA THR A 231 -16.68 5.35 20.57
C THR A 231 -16.35 4.91 19.14
N LEU A 232 -15.07 4.94 18.74
CA LEU A 232 -14.63 4.52 17.41
C LEU A 232 -14.83 3.02 17.16
N VAL A 233 -14.57 2.19 18.17
CA VAL A 233 -14.82 0.74 18.10
C VAL A 233 -16.32 0.45 18.08
N ALA A 234 -17.09 1.04 19.00
CA ALA A 234 -18.54 0.82 19.10
C ALA A 234 -19.30 1.28 17.86
N SER A 235 -18.86 2.38 17.21
CA SER A 235 -19.48 2.88 15.99
C SER A 235 -19.17 2.04 14.74
N GLY A 236 -18.22 1.09 14.81
CA GLY A 236 -17.78 0.30 13.66
C GLY A 236 -17.04 1.12 12.58
N ARG A 237 -16.71 2.38 12.86
CA ARG A 237 -16.06 3.30 11.91
C ARG A 237 -14.54 3.11 11.84
N LEU A 238 -13.96 2.40 12.81
CA LEU A 238 -12.55 2.03 12.77
C LEU A 238 -12.33 0.86 11.80
N GLY A 239 -11.76 1.14 10.63
CA GLY A 239 -11.46 0.12 9.63
C GLY A 239 -10.50 -0.95 10.18
N TYR A 240 -10.61 -2.18 9.67
CA TYR A 240 -9.88 -3.35 10.19
C TYR A 240 -8.35 -3.15 10.27
N MET A 241 -7.74 -2.56 9.24
CA MET A 241 -6.29 -2.27 9.24
C MET A 241 -5.92 -1.20 10.28
N ALA A 242 -6.78 -0.19 10.48
CA ALA A 242 -6.56 0.84 11.48
C ALA A 242 -6.66 0.24 12.89
N LEU A 243 -7.62 -0.66 13.12
CA LEU A 243 -7.72 -1.41 14.37
C LEU A 243 -6.44 -2.23 14.62
N LEU A 244 -6.02 -3.04 13.65
CA LEU A 244 -4.82 -3.89 13.75
C LEU A 244 -3.55 -3.09 14.06
N ARG A 245 -3.40 -1.89 13.49
CA ARG A 245 -2.22 -1.04 13.69
C ARG A 245 -2.23 -0.29 15.03
N ASN A 246 -3.39 -0.16 15.68
CA ASN A 246 -3.56 0.64 16.89
C ASN A 246 -3.84 -0.20 18.15
N LEU A 247 -3.62 -1.52 18.12
CA LEU A 247 -3.86 -2.39 19.29
C LEU A 247 -3.03 -1.98 20.52
N ARG A 248 -1.77 -1.60 20.32
CA ARG A 248 -0.92 -1.03 21.38
C ARG A 248 -1.55 0.22 21.98
N ASN A 249 -1.97 1.16 21.12
CA ASN A 249 -2.58 2.43 21.55
C ASN A 249 -3.89 2.21 22.32
N LEU A 250 -4.69 1.20 21.94
CA LEU A 250 -5.91 0.81 22.67
C LEU A 250 -5.58 0.30 24.07
N LEU A 251 -4.54 -0.54 24.20
CA LEU A 251 -4.10 -1.08 25.48
C LEU A 251 -3.47 -0.02 26.38
N GLU A 252 -2.57 0.79 25.85
CA GLU A 252 -1.99 1.94 26.56
C GLU A 252 -3.08 2.94 26.95
N ALA A 253 -4.15 3.02 26.16
CA ALA A 253 -5.26 3.89 26.47
C ALA A 253 -6.12 3.43 27.65
N ASN A 254 -5.96 2.19 28.11
CA ASN A 254 -6.74 1.55 29.15
C ASN A 254 -8.26 1.57 28.86
N VAL A 255 -8.64 1.21 27.62
CA VAL A 255 -10.06 1.06 27.24
C VAL A 255 -10.75 -0.04 28.06
N ASN A 256 -12.07 0.09 28.24
CA ASN A 256 -12.84 -0.85 29.05
C ASN A 256 -12.86 -2.28 28.48
N ALA A 257 -13.19 -3.25 29.34
CA ALA A 257 -13.22 -4.67 28.99
C ALA A 257 -14.21 -5.00 27.85
N GLU A 258 -15.34 -4.28 27.77
CA GLU A 258 -16.31 -4.44 26.70
C GLU A 258 -15.72 -4.10 25.33
N THR A 259 -15.01 -2.97 25.25
CA THR A 259 -14.32 -2.53 24.02
C THR A 259 -13.25 -3.53 23.63
N LEU A 260 -12.46 -4.04 24.58
CA LEU A 260 -11.47 -5.09 24.31
C LEU A 260 -12.13 -6.37 23.77
N ALA A 261 -13.28 -6.77 24.31
CA ALA A 261 -14.03 -7.92 23.83
C ALA A 261 -14.52 -7.71 22.39
N GLN A 262 -15.03 -6.51 22.05
CA GLN A 262 -15.44 -6.15 20.69
C GLN A 262 -14.25 -6.17 19.71
N VAL A 263 -13.09 -5.67 20.13
CA VAL A 263 -11.86 -5.73 19.34
C VAL A 263 -11.43 -7.18 19.09
N CYS A 264 -11.42 -8.02 20.12
CA CYS A 264 -11.06 -9.43 19.99
C CYS A 264 -12.03 -10.17 19.06
N ALA A 265 -13.34 -9.93 19.20
CA ALA A 265 -14.36 -10.50 18.34
C ALA A 265 -14.17 -10.09 16.87
N THR A 266 -13.84 -8.82 16.63
CA THR A 266 -13.57 -8.28 15.29
C THR A 266 -12.34 -8.94 14.67
N LEU A 267 -11.24 -9.04 15.41
CA LEU A 267 -10.00 -9.66 14.93
C LEU A 267 -10.15 -11.16 14.65
N ALA A 268 -10.92 -11.86 15.48
CA ALA A 268 -11.15 -13.30 15.34
C ALA A 268 -12.19 -13.67 14.27
N ASP A 269 -12.94 -12.69 13.73
CA ASP A 269 -13.94 -12.94 12.69
C ASP A 269 -13.29 -13.17 11.32
N ALA A 270 -13.31 -14.43 10.87
CA ALA A 270 -12.76 -14.84 9.58
C ALA A 270 -13.36 -14.06 8.39
N ARG A 271 -14.64 -13.66 8.43
CA ARG A 271 -15.26 -12.88 7.35
C ARG A 271 -14.66 -11.49 7.26
N GLN A 272 -14.38 -10.87 8.41
CA GLN A 272 -13.72 -9.56 8.45
C GLN A 272 -12.26 -9.65 8.02
N VAL A 273 -11.54 -10.69 8.44
CA VAL A 273 -10.17 -10.97 7.97
C VAL A 273 -10.11 -11.10 6.45
N THR A 274 -10.99 -11.91 5.85
CA THR A 274 -11.09 -12.10 4.40
C THR A 274 -11.42 -10.80 3.68
N ARG A 275 -12.40 -10.04 4.18
CA ARG A 275 -12.77 -8.74 3.58
C ARG A 275 -11.64 -7.72 3.66
N ALA A 276 -10.86 -7.74 4.73
CA ALA A 276 -9.77 -6.79 4.97
C ALA A 276 -8.53 -7.05 4.09
N ARG A 277 -8.40 -8.26 3.51
CA ARG A 277 -7.29 -8.67 2.63
C ARG A 277 -5.91 -8.38 3.22
N GLN A 278 -5.79 -8.45 4.55
CA GLN A 278 -4.50 -8.28 5.22
C GLN A 278 -3.68 -9.55 5.08
N MET A 279 -2.42 -9.40 4.70
CA MET A 279 -1.49 -10.52 4.57
C MET A 279 -1.10 -11.06 5.97
N PRO A 280 -0.79 -12.36 6.11
CA PRO A 280 -0.49 -12.99 7.41
C PRO A 280 0.57 -12.24 8.23
N PHE A 281 1.64 -11.76 7.59
CA PHE A 281 2.73 -11.07 8.28
C PHE A 281 2.30 -9.78 9.00
N ARG A 282 1.19 -9.13 8.58
CA ARG A 282 0.66 -7.94 9.25
C ARG A 282 0.11 -8.27 10.63
N PHE A 283 -0.50 -9.44 10.77
CA PHE A 283 -0.97 -9.95 12.05
C PHE A 283 0.19 -10.41 12.93
N LEU A 284 1.23 -11.04 12.35
CA LEU A 284 2.45 -11.37 13.07
C LEU A 284 3.13 -10.11 13.63
N ALA A 285 3.19 -9.02 12.84
CA ALA A 285 3.70 -7.75 13.31
C ALA A 285 2.92 -7.23 14.53
N ALA A 286 1.58 -7.22 14.43
CA ALA A 286 0.71 -6.80 15.54
C ALA A 286 0.85 -7.71 16.77
N TYR A 287 0.99 -9.01 16.57
CA TYR A 287 1.20 -10.00 17.63
C TYR A 287 2.48 -9.69 18.41
N ARG A 288 3.61 -9.48 17.71
CA ARG A 288 4.89 -9.13 18.34
C ARG A 288 4.82 -7.79 19.09
N GLU A 289 4.12 -6.80 18.53
CA GLU A 289 3.91 -5.50 19.17
C GLU A 289 3.10 -5.60 20.47
N VAL A 290 2.04 -6.42 20.47
CA VAL A 290 1.20 -6.64 21.65
C VAL A 290 1.88 -7.54 22.69
N LEU A 291 2.62 -8.56 22.26
CA LEU A 291 3.36 -9.47 23.14
C LEU A 291 4.42 -8.75 23.97
N ALA A 292 5.01 -7.67 23.45
CA ALA A 292 5.99 -6.86 24.16
C ALA A 292 5.39 -6.03 25.32
N LEU A 293 4.06 -5.99 25.45
CA LEU A 293 3.36 -5.26 26.50
C LEU A 293 3.17 -6.15 27.74
N GLY A 294 3.41 -5.60 28.93
CA GLY A 294 3.25 -6.31 30.20
C GLY A 294 1.85 -6.22 30.82
N SER A 295 0.80 -5.86 30.07
CA SER A 295 -0.54 -5.64 30.62
C SER A 295 -1.39 -6.92 30.69
N GLY A 296 -2.28 -7.02 31.68
CA GLY A 296 -3.14 -8.21 31.87
C GLY A 296 -4.13 -8.49 30.73
N ALA A 297 -4.42 -7.50 29.89
CA ALA A 297 -5.34 -7.60 28.76
C ALA A 297 -4.70 -8.16 27.46
N VAL A 298 -3.43 -8.54 27.51
CA VAL A 298 -2.66 -9.04 26.34
C VAL A 298 -3.15 -10.41 25.87
N ALA A 299 -3.41 -11.35 26.79
CA ALA A 299 -3.69 -12.74 26.43
C ALA A 299 -4.91 -12.93 25.50
N PRO A 300 -6.08 -12.29 25.74
CA PRO A 300 -7.22 -12.39 24.82
C PRO A 300 -6.92 -11.86 23.40
N LEU A 301 -6.14 -10.77 23.30
CA LEU A 301 -5.76 -10.19 22.02
C LEU A 301 -4.79 -11.08 21.25
N LEU A 302 -3.81 -11.69 21.92
CA LEU A 302 -2.90 -12.65 21.30
C LEU A 302 -3.67 -13.83 20.70
N ALA A 303 -4.61 -14.40 21.47
CA ALA A 303 -5.47 -15.50 20.98
C ALA A 303 -6.35 -15.08 19.79
N ALA A 304 -6.87 -13.84 19.79
CA ALA A 304 -7.62 -13.31 18.65
C ALA A 304 -6.73 -13.12 17.40
N LEU A 305 -5.49 -12.64 17.58
CA LEU A 305 -4.52 -12.46 16.50
C LEU A 305 -4.07 -13.81 15.91
N GLU A 306 -3.89 -14.85 16.71
CA GLU A 306 -3.60 -16.20 16.21
C GLU A 306 -4.71 -16.73 15.29
N LYS A 307 -5.98 -16.57 15.69
CA LYS A 307 -7.14 -16.90 14.85
C LYS A 307 -7.14 -16.08 13.56
N ALA A 308 -6.82 -14.78 13.65
CA ALA A 308 -6.73 -13.90 12.50
C ALA A 308 -5.62 -14.34 11.52
N ILE A 309 -4.45 -14.75 12.01
CA ILE A 309 -3.35 -15.29 11.20
C ILE A 309 -3.83 -16.53 10.43
N ALA A 310 -4.44 -17.49 11.12
CA ALA A 310 -4.96 -18.71 10.49
C ALA A 310 -6.02 -18.40 9.42
N ALA A 311 -6.98 -17.52 9.72
CA ALA A 311 -8.00 -17.09 8.76
C ALA A 311 -7.39 -16.35 7.56
N SER A 312 -6.34 -15.54 7.78
CA SER A 312 -5.67 -14.79 6.71
C SER A 312 -4.93 -15.70 5.73
N ALA A 313 -4.37 -16.82 6.21
CA ALA A 313 -3.73 -17.82 5.36
C ALA A 313 -4.74 -18.51 4.42
N GLY A 314 -5.99 -18.65 4.84
CA GLY A 314 -7.07 -19.16 3.98
C GLY A 314 -7.38 -18.28 2.75
N ASN A 315 -6.95 -17.02 2.74
CA ASN A 315 -7.08 -16.14 1.57
C ASN A 315 -6.00 -16.39 0.51
N LEU A 316 -4.96 -17.15 0.84
CA LEU A 316 -3.90 -17.49 -0.10
C LEU A 316 -4.32 -18.71 -0.93
N ARG A 317 -4.08 -18.64 -2.23
CA ARG A 317 -4.33 -19.78 -3.11
C ARG A 317 -3.37 -20.91 -2.75
N GLY A 318 -3.91 -21.95 -2.12
CA GLY A 318 -3.17 -23.16 -1.78
C GLY A 318 -2.94 -24.08 -2.98
N PHE A 319 -2.29 -25.20 -2.71
CA PHE A 319 -2.08 -26.27 -3.67
C PHE A 319 -3.17 -27.34 -3.53
N GLY A 320 -3.47 -28.04 -4.63
CA GLY A 320 -4.44 -29.14 -4.60
C GLY A 320 -3.88 -30.38 -3.90
N PRO A 321 -4.74 -31.36 -3.54
CA PRO A 321 -4.33 -32.56 -2.81
C PRO A 321 -3.34 -33.46 -3.59
N ALA A 322 -3.29 -33.33 -4.92
CA ALA A 322 -2.33 -34.04 -5.76
C ALA A 322 -0.93 -33.39 -5.79
N THR A 323 -0.78 -32.16 -5.31
CA THR A 323 0.48 -31.43 -5.35
C THR A 323 1.29 -31.72 -4.09
N ARG A 324 2.48 -32.29 -4.26
CA ARG A 324 3.46 -32.42 -3.18
C ARG A 324 4.39 -31.21 -3.20
N VAL A 325 4.49 -30.51 -2.08
CA VAL A 325 5.28 -29.29 -1.95
C VAL A 325 6.39 -29.53 -0.93
N VAL A 326 7.61 -29.14 -1.28
CA VAL A 326 8.73 -29.02 -0.33
C VAL A 326 8.98 -27.53 -0.15
N VAL A 327 8.92 -27.07 1.10
CA VAL A 327 9.21 -25.68 1.47
C VAL A 327 10.59 -25.66 2.11
N ALA A 328 11.53 -24.95 1.50
CA ALA A 328 12.86 -24.71 2.03
C ALA A 328 13.01 -23.21 2.27
N CYS A 329 12.96 -22.79 3.53
CA CYS A 329 13.08 -21.39 3.92
C CYS A 329 14.56 -21.04 4.14
N ASP A 330 15.01 -19.96 3.52
CA ASP A 330 16.35 -19.41 3.77
C ASP A 330 16.34 -18.64 5.11
N VAL A 331 17.24 -19.03 6.01
CA VAL A 331 17.42 -18.43 7.34
C VAL A 331 18.82 -17.83 7.53
N SER A 332 19.54 -17.63 6.43
CA SER A 332 20.87 -17.03 6.41
C SER A 332 20.87 -15.59 6.94
N GLY A 333 22.06 -15.04 7.23
CA GLY A 333 22.19 -13.71 7.81
C GLY A 333 21.56 -12.58 6.97
N SER A 334 21.51 -12.73 5.64
CA SER A 334 20.84 -11.76 4.75
C SER A 334 19.31 -11.73 4.95
N MET A 335 18.72 -12.84 5.40
CA MET A 335 17.28 -12.97 5.68
C MET A 335 16.89 -12.46 7.07
N GLN A 336 17.86 -12.14 7.94
CA GLN A 336 17.63 -11.59 9.28
C GLN A 336 17.48 -10.06 9.29
N GLN A 337 17.26 -9.45 8.12
CA GLN A 337 17.01 -8.02 7.98
C GLN A 337 15.52 -7.70 8.07
N PRO A 338 15.13 -6.54 8.64
CA PRO A 338 13.74 -6.13 8.69
C PRO A 338 13.21 -5.78 7.31
N ILE A 339 11.96 -6.13 7.01
CA ILE A 339 11.32 -5.84 5.71
C ILE A 339 11.14 -4.34 5.42
N SER A 340 11.23 -3.50 6.46
CA SER A 340 11.27 -2.05 6.38
C SER A 340 11.88 -1.48 7.67
N PRO A 341 12.37 -0.23 7.71
CA PRO A 341 13.17 0.29 8.83
C PRO A 341 12.47 0.24 10.20
N ARG A 342 11.13 0.29 10.22
CA ARG A 342 10.32 0.23 11.45
C ARG A 342 9.62 -1.12 11.66
N SER A 343 9.91 -2.11 10.83
CA SER A 343 9.27 -3.42 10.92
C SER A 343 9.89 -4.28 12.02
N LYS A 344 9.03 -4.97 12.79
CA LYS A 344 9.42 -6.09 13.66
C LYS A 344 9.38 -7.45 12.93
N VAL A 345 8.95 -7.45 11.69
CA VAL A 345 8.95 -8.60 10.78
C VAL A 345 10.22 -8.56 9.95
N LEU A 346 10.91 -9.68 9.89
CA LEU A 346 12.16 -9.90 9.18
C LEU A 346 11.90 -10.60 7.83
N LEU A 347 12.87 -10.57 6.91
CA LEU A 347 12.73 -11.20 5.59
C LEU A 347 12.44 -12.70 5.71
N TYR A 348 13.05 -13.41 6.67
CA TYR A 348 12.78 -14.84 6.87
C TYR A 348 11.35 -15.15 7.34
N ASP A 349 10.64 -14.18 7.94
CA ASP A 349 9.25 -14.37 8.39
C ASP A 349 8.26 -14.41 7.21
N VAL A 350 8.67 -13.89 6.05
CA VAL A 350 7.84 -13.74 4.84
C VAL A 350 8.38 -14.51 3.64
N GLY A 351 9.65 -14.91 3.68
CA GLY A 351 10.41 -15.54 2.60
C GLY A 351 10.14 -17.01 2.39
#